data_AF-A0A2D9LX56-F1
#
_entry.id   AF-A0A2D9LX56-F1
#
_cell.length_a   1.000
_cell.length_b   1.000
_cell.length_c   1.000
_cell.angle_alpha   90.00
_cell.angle_beta   90.00
_cell.angle_gamma   90.00
#
_symmetry.space_group_name_H-M   'P 1'
#
loop_
_entity.id
_entity.type
_entity.pdbx_description
1 polymer ?
#
loop_
_entity_poly.entity_id
_entity_poly.type
_entity_poly.pdbx_seq_one_letter_code
_entity_poly.pdbx_strand_id
1 'polypeptide(L)'
;MDVGIGLPAAIPGVSGASAIKWAQKAETAPFADEQLETMKRICAGGPAGENAGAYFALDGDAKSTGAENIMHYYGAPFGPMTSEGLPDSVDAFKELISGFSDAGCDELILWLTVTDLDQVERLTELI
;
A
#
# COMPACT_ATOMS: atom_id res chain seq x y z
N MET A 1 7.11 -1.90 -14.29
CA MET A 1 7.00 -1.24 -12.99
C MET A 1 6.92 -2.33 -11.95
N ASP A 2 7.81 -2.27 -10.97
CA ASP A 2 7.90 -3.23 -9.88
C ASP A 2 7.01 -2.75 -8.72
N VAL A 3 6.33 -3.66 -8.02
CA VAL A 3 5.35 -3.32 -6.98
C VAL A 3 5.75 -3.92 -5.64
N GLY A 4 5.87 -3.07 -4.61
CA GLY A 4 6.15 -3.45 -3.24
C GLY A 4 4.98 -3.13 -2.30
N ILE A 5 4.94 -3.78 -1.14
CA ILE A 5 3.95 -3.52 -0.09
C ILE A 5 4.63 -3.05 1.18
N GLY A 6 4.16 -1.93 1.72
CA GLY A 6 4.61 -1.36 2.98
C GLY A 6 3.94 -1.98 4.21
N LEU A 7 4.66 -2.01 5.33
CA LEU A 7 4.13 -2.51 6.60
C LEU A 7 3.00 -1.60 7.14
N PRO A 8 1.97 -2.16 7.80
CA PRO A 8 0.85 -1.38 8.37
C PRO A 8 1.24 -0.60 9.66
N ALA A 9 2.52 -0.29 9.86
CA ALA A 9 3.04 0.25 11.12
C ALA A 9 2.51 1.64 11.48
N ALA A 10 2.01 2.40 10.49
CA ALA A 10 1.42 3.72 10.69
C ALA A 10 -0.08 3.68 11.07
N ILE A 11 -0.70 2.49 11.10
CA ILE A 11 -2.13 2.35 11.37
C ILE A 11 -2.38 2.36 12.89
N PRO A 12 -3.32 3.19 13.39
CA PRO A 12 -3.67 3.23 14.82
C PRO A 12 -4.02 1.85 15.37
N GLY A 13 -3.50 1.52 16.56
CA GLY A 13 -3.78 0.25 17.24
C GLY A 13 -2.95 -0.95 16.76
N VAL A 14 -2.09 -0.79 15.74
CA VAL A 14 -1.14 -1.85 15.36
C VAL A 14 -0.06 -1.98 16.42
N SER A 15 -0.07 -3.12 17.12
CA SER A 15 1.03 -3.49 18.01
C SER A 15 2.22 -4.01 17.20
N GLY A 16 3.43 -3.92 17.76
CA GLY A 16 4.63 -4.53 17.13
C GLY A 16 4.47 -6.02 16.86
N ALA A 17 3.75 -6.76 17.72
CA ALA A 17 3.45 -8.17 17.50
C ALA A 17 2.50 -8.39 16.31
N SER A 18 1.53 -7.49 16.10
CA SER A 18 0.64 -7.52 14.94
C SER A 18 1.41 -7.23 13.64
N ALA A 19 2.35 -6.26 13.67
CA ALA A 19 3.22 -5.97 12.53
C ALA A 19 4.11 -7.17 12.16
N ILE A 20 4.65 -7.90 13.15
CA ILE A 20 5.45 -9.12 12.91
C ILE A 20 4.61 -10.21 12.25
N LYS A 21 3.38 -10.47 12.72
CA LYS A 21 2.49 -11.46 12.10
C LYS A 21 2.17 -11.10 10.65
N TRP A 22 2.02 -9.81 10.37
CA TRP A 22 1.82 -9.33 9.01
C TRP A 22 3.04 -9.59 8.14
N ALA A 23 4.24 -9.23 8.61
CA ALA A 23 5.48 -9.46 7.87
C ALA A 23 5.65 -10.95 7.53
N GLN A 24 5.39 -11.84 8.49
CA GLN A 24 5.39 -13.29 8.28
C GLN A 24 4.38 -13.75 7.22
N LYS A 25 3.19 -13.14 7.16
CA LYS A 25 2.18 -13.47 6.14
C LYS A 25 2.61 -12.98 4.76
N ALA A 26 3.13 -11.75 4.66
CA ALA A 26 3.63 -11.19 3.41
C ALA A 26 4.80 -12.01 2.84
N GLU A 27 5.68 -12.54 3.68
CA GLU A 27 6.76 -13.45 3.27
C GLU A 27 6.27 -14.76 2.63
N THR A 28 5.00 -15.15 2.86
CA THR A 28 4.40 -16.34 2.23
C THR A 28 3.65 -16.03 0.94
N ALA A 29 3.50 -14.76 0.58
CA ALA A 29 2.78 -14.36 -0.63
C ALA A 29 3.60 -14.65 -1.89
N PRO A 30 2.96 -14.97 -3.04
CA PRO A 30 3.66 -15.23 -4.30
C PRO A 30 4.58 -14.10 -4.79
N PHE A 31 4.36 -12.86 -4.34
CA PHE A 31 5.16 -11.68 -4.68
C PHE A 31 6.24 -11.33 -3.65
N ALA A 32 6.45 -12.15 -2.60
CA ALA A 32 7.33 -11.82 -1.47
C ALA A 32 8.78 -11.47 -1.88
N ASP A 33 9.34 -12.21 -2.84
CA ASP A 33 10.71 -11.99 -3.32
C ASP A 33 10.84 -10.64 -4.04
N GLU A 34 9.89 -10.32 -4.92
CA GLU A 34 9.86 -9.05 -5.66
C GLU A 34 9.55 -7.86 -4.76
N GLN A 35 8.67 -8.05 -3.78
CA GLN A 35 8.41 -7.08 -2.72
C GLN A 35 9.69 -6.76 -1.94
N LEU A 36 10.46 -7.77 -1.53
CA LEU A 36 11.68 -7.59 -0.76
C LEU A 36 12.74 -6.83 -1.56
N GLU A 37 12.91 -7.15 -2.83
CA GLU A 37 13.84 -6.45 -3.71
C GLU A 37 13.42 -5.00 -3.98
N THR A 38 12.13 -4.76 -4.23
CA THR A 38 11.56 -3.40 -4.37
C THR A 38 11.79 -2.58 -3.10
N MET A 39 11.48 -3.14 -1.92
CA MET A 39 11.70 -2.47 -0.64
C MET A 39 13.17 -2.15 -0.39
N LYS A 40 14.10 -3.05 -0.76
CA LYS A 40 15.54 -2.79 -0.66
C LYS A 40 15.98 -1.63 -1.54
N ARG A 41 15.51 -1.55 -2.79
CA ARG A 41 15.85 -0.48 -3.72
C ARG A 41 15.33 0.88 -3.25
N ILE A 42 14.11 0.91 -2.72
CA ILE A 42 13.52 2.16 -2.21
C ILE A 42 14.20 2.60 -0.92
N CYS A 43 14.45 1.70 0.03
CA CYS A 43 15.18 2.02 1.25
C CYS A 43 16.65 2.40 0.99
N ALA A 44 17.25 1.92 -0.10
CA ALA A 44 18.59 2.33 -0.53
C ALA A 44 18.65 3.76 -1.09
N GLY A 45 17.50 4.43 -1.26
CA GLY A 45 17.44 5.82 -1.71
C GLY A 45 17.75 5.96 -3.19
N GLY A 46 17.10 5.15 -4.03
CA GLY A 46 17.15 5.25 -5.49
C GLY A 46 16.86 6.67 -6.02
N PRO A 47 17.11 6.94 -7.31
CA PRO A 47 17.00 8.27 -7.90
C PRO A 47 15.64 8.93 -7.60
N ALA A 48 15.67 10.19 -7.15
CA ALA A 48 14.46 10.95 -6.87
C ALA A 48 13.64 11.11 -8.17
N GLY A 49 12.44 10.53 -8.20
CA GLY A 49 11.50 10.62 -9.33
C GLY A 49 11.05 9.27 -9.91
N GLU A 50 11.73 8.16 -9.58
CA GLU A 50 11.42 6.83 -10.13
C GLU A 50 10.47 6.02 -9.23
N ASN A 51 10.29 6.46 -7.98
CA ASN A 51 9.55 5.75 -6.94
C ASN A 51 8.26 6.49 -6.57
N ALA A 52 7.13 5.79 -6.64
CA ALA A 52 5.83 6.26 -6.20
C ALA A 52 5.36 5.54 -4.94
N GLY A 53 4.49 6.20 -4.16
CA GLY A 53 3.81 5.61 -3.02
C GLY A 53 2.32 5.89 -3.12
N ALA A 54 1.51 4.86 -2.98
CA ALA A 54 0.06 4.99 -2.95
C ALA A 54 -0.55 4.20 -1.80
N TYR A 55 -1.72 4.65 -1.34
CA TYR A 55 -2.51 3.94 -0.35
C TYR A 55 -3.53 3.05 -1.03
N PHE A 56 -3.90 1.92 -0.41
CA PHE A 56 -5.02 1.11 -0.88
C PHE A 56 -5.84 0.50 0.26
N ALA A 57 -7.10 0.20 -0.05
CA ALA A 57 -8.00 -0.66 0.72
C ALA A 57 -9.02 -1.28 -0.25
N LEU A 58 -8.96 -2.58 -0.45
CA LEU A 58 -9.87 -3.29 -1.34
C LEU A 58 -11.16 -3.61 -0.60
N ASP A 59 -12.30 -3.31 -1.21
CA ASP A 59 -13.67 -3.42 -0.68
C ASP A 59 -14.16 -2.23 0.17
N GLY A 60 -15.50 -2.11 0.25
CA GLY A 60 -16.17 -0.92 0.80
C GLY A 60 -15.99 -0.75 2.31
N ASP A 61 -15.93 -1.84 3.07
CA ASP A 61 -15.75 -1.81 4.52
C ASP A 61 -14.30 -1.44 4.86
N ALA A 62 -13.34 -1.99 4.12
CA ALA A 62 -11.93 -1.62 4.23
C ALA A 62 -11.71 -0.16 3.82
N LYS A 63 -12.38 0.33 2.77
CA LYS A 63 -12.27 1.74 2.35
C LYS A 63 -12.69 2.72 3.44
N SER A 64 -13.84 2.52 4.07
CA SER A 64 -14.33 3.42 5.12
C SER A 64 -13.33 3.46 6.28
N THR A 65 -12.88 2.29 6.73
CA THR A 65 -11.90 2.17 7.82
C THR A 65 -10.55 2.78 7.42
N GLY A 66 -10.12 2.55 6.18
CA GLY A 66 -8.87 3.07 5.63
C GLY A 66 -8.88 4.60 5.53
N ALA A 67 -9.98 5.18 5.07
CA ALA A 67 -10.19 6.62 5.02
C ALA A 67 -10.14 7.24 6.43
N GLU A 68 -10.77 6.63 7.42
CA GLU A 68 -10.69 7.08 8.82
C GLU A 68 -9.25 7.04 9.36
N ASN A 69 -8.50 5.98 9.05
CA ASN A 69 -7.09 5.86 9.45
C ASN A 69 -6.20 6.92 8.77
N ILE A 70 -6.41 7.18 7.47
CA ILE A 70 -5.74 8.27 6.75
C ILE A 70 -6.05 9.63 7.40
N MET A 71 -7.33 9.89 7.68
CA MET A 71 -7.77 11.12 8.31
C MET A 71 -7.13 11.33 9.67
N HIS A 72 -7.01 10.27 10.46
CA HIS A 72 -6.35 10.30 11.76
C HIS A 72 -4.85 10.58 11.63
N TYR A 73 -4.17 9.90 10.70
CA TYR A 73 -2.72 10.01 10.53
C TYR A 73 -2.28 11.38 9.98
N TYR A 74 -2.97 11.87 8.95
CA TYR A 74 -2.57 13.08 8.24
C TYR A 74 -3.24 14.36 8.76
N GLY A 75 -4.44 14.27 9.38
CA GLY A 75 -5.22 15.44 9.77
C GLY A 75 -5.53 16.39 8.60
N ALA A 76 -6.00 17.60 8.88
CA ALA A 76 -6.22 18.59 7.82
C ALA A 76 -4.92 19.30 7.40
N PRO A 77 -4.72 19.62 6.11
CA PRO A 77 -5.64 19.39 4.98
C PRO A 77 -5.40 18.07 4.22
N PHE A 78 -4.35 17.32 4.57
CA PHE A 78 -3.87 16.20 3.76
C PHE A 78 -4.75 14.94 3.89
N GLY A 79 -5.35 14.71 5.05
CA GLY A 79 -6.26 13.60 5.31
C GLY A 79 -7.42 13.53 4.31
N PRO A 80 -8.23 14.60 4.15
CA PRO A 80 -9.34 14.60 3.19
C PRO A 80 -8.86 14.29 1.76
N MET A 81 -7.80 14.99 1.33
CA MET A 81 -7.21 14.83 -0.01
C MET A 81 -6.75 13.40 -0.28
N THR A 82 -6.06 12.78 0.67
CA THR A 82 -5.54 11.41 0.51
C THR A 82 -6.65 10.36 0.64
N SER A 83 -7.65 10.59 1.50
CA SER A 83 -8.75 9.65 1.72
C SER A 83 -9.73 9.57 0.53
N GLU A 84 -9.95 10.70 -0.17
CA GLU A 84 -10.79 10.75 -1.37
C GLU A 84 -10.17 9.96 -2.54
N GLY A 85 -8.84 9.93 -2.62
CA GLY A 85 -8.10 9.24 -3.68
C GLY A 85 -7.85 7.75 -3.43
N LEU A 86 -8.40 7.17 -2.35
CA LEU A 86 -8.16 5.77 -2.00
C LEU A 86 -8.89 4.84 -2.99
N PRO A 87 -8.16 4.02 -3.77
CA PRO A 87 -8.78 3.02 -4.64
C PRO A 87 -9.51 1.98 -3.79
N ASP A 88 -10.75 1.66 -4.17
CA ASP A 88 -11.65 0.76 -3.45
C ASP A 88 -12.08 -0.47 -4.26
N SER A 89 -11.58 -0.56 -5.49
CA SER A 89 -11.88 -1.61 -6.44
C SER A 89 -10.65 -2.01 -7.23
N VAL A 90 -10.71 -3.21 -7.81
CA VAL A 90 -9.67 -3.77 -8.68
C VAL A 90 -9.39 -2.85 -9.88
N ASP A 91 -10.43 -2.31 -10.49
CA ASP A 91 -10.29 -1.47 -11.69
C ASP A 91 -9.63 -0.13 -11.33
N ALA A 92 -10.10 0.53 -10.27
CA ALA A 92 -9.48 1.76 -9.78
C ALA A 92 -8.00 1.56 -9.41
N PHE A 93 -7.67 0.39 -8.86
CA PHE A 93 -6.31 0.03 -8.52
C PHE A 93 -5.42 -0.20 -9.75
N LYS A 94 -5.93 -0.88 -10.78
CA LYS A 94 -5.22 -1.06 -12.07
C LYS A 94 -5.02 0.26 -12.79
N GLU A 95 -6.02 1.15 -12.78
CA GLU A 95 -5.91 2.50 -13.33
C GLU A 95 -4.83 3.31 -12.62
N LEU A 96 -4.75 3.22 -11.29
CA LEU A 96 -3.71 3.86 -10.49
C LEU A 96 -2.30 3.38 -10.86
N ILE A 97 -2.11 2.06 -10.97
CA ILE A 97 -0.84 1.45 -11.41
C ILE A 97 -0.47 1.95 -12.81
N SER A 98 -1.41 1.91 -13.76
CA SER A 98 -1.16 2.39 -15.12
C SER A 98 -0.78 3.87 -15.13
N GLY A 99 -1.44 4.70 -14.33
CA GLY A 99 -1.14 6.13 -14.25
C GLY A 99 0.29 6.44 -13.77
N PHE A 100 0.79 5.69 -12.77
CA PHE A 100 2.19 5.82 -12.34
C PHE A 100 3.16 5.29 -13.39
N SER A 101 2.86 4.17 -14.04
CA SER A 101 3.69 3.66 -15.13
C SER A 101 3.78 4.63 -16.30
N ASP A 102 2.66 5.26 -16.70
CA ASP A 102 2.62 6.25 -17.78
C ASP A 102 3.35 7.56 -17.42
N ALA A 103 3.43 7.87 -16.13
CA ALA A 103 4.21 8.99 -15.61
C ALA A 103 5.73 8.71 -15.56
N GLY A 104 6.16 7.48 -15.88
CA GLY A 104 7.56 7.06 -15.88
C GLY A 104 8.07 6.55 -14.54
N CYS A 105 7.17 6.13 -13.62
CA CYS A 105 7.58 5.46 -12.39
C CYS A 105 7.99 4.01 -12.70
N ASP A 106 9.15 3.62 -12.22
CA ASP A 106 9.68 2.26 -12.35
C ASP A 106 9.32 1.40 -11.14
N GLU A 107 9.05 2.02 -9.98
CA GLU A 107 8.70 1.32 -8.73
C GLU A 107 7.51 1.99 -8.01
N LEU A 108 6.60 1.17 -7.46
CA LEU A 108 5.44 1.62 -6.68
C LEU A 108 5.34 0.87 -5.35
N ILE A 109 5.30 1.61 -4.22
CA ILE A 109 4.91 1.05 -2.92
C ILE A 109 3.44 1.25 -2.66
N LEU A 110 2.78 0.17 -2.25
CA LEU A 110 1.42 0.15 -1.78
C LEU A 110 1.39 0.10 -0.26
N TRP A 111 0.84 1.13 0.34
CA TRP A 111 0.64 1.25 1.78
C TRP A 111 -0.78 0.84 2.12
N LEU A 112 -0.91 -0.17 2.98
CA LEU A 112 -2.22 -0.53 3.53
C LEU A 112 -2.72 0.56 4.46
N THR A 113 -4.03 0.76 4.42
CA THR A 113 -4.74 1.69 5.31
C THR A 113 -5.56 0.97 6.37
N VAL A 114 -5.64 -0.37 6.30
CA VAL A 114 -6.29 -1.24 7.29
C VAL A 114 -5.35 -2.35 7.75
N THR A 115 -5.64 -2.94 8.91
CA THR A 115 -4.82 -4.01 9.51
C THR A 115 -5.23 -5.42 9.07
N ASP A 116 -6.23 -5.52 8.21
CA ASP A 116 -6.77 -6.78 7.74
C ASP A 116 -5.75 -7.53 6.88
N LEU A 117 -5.44 -8.76 7.26
CA LEU A 117 -4.47 -9.61 6.56
C LEU A 117 -5.03 -10.15 5.24
N ASP A 118 -6.35 -10.22 5.09
CA ASP A 118 -7.00 -10.70 3.87
C ASP A 118 -6.73 -9.73 2.69
N GLN A 119 -6.39 -8.47 2.98
CA GLN A 119 -5.96 -7.50 1.97
C GLN A 119 -4.67 -7.91 1.25
N VAL A 120 -3.78 -8.66 1.91
CA VAL A 120 -2.56 -9.21 1.29
C VAL A 120 -2.91 -10.31 0.30
N GLU A 121 -3.85 -11.19 0.67
CA GLU A 121 -4.34 -12.26 -0.21
C GLU A 121 -5.06 -11.68 -1.42
N ARG A 122 -5.95 -10.72 -1.20
CA ARG A 122 -6.69 -10.04 -2.28
C ARG A 122 -5.77 -9.31 -3.25
N LEU A 123 -4.71 -8.67 -2.74
CA LEU A 123 -3.72 -8.04 -3.61
C LEU A 123 -3.01 -9.07 -4.50
N THR A 124 -2.78 -10.29 -4.01
CA THR A 124 -2.20 -11.39 -4.82
C THR A 124 -3.05 -11.71 -6.06
N GLU A 125 -4.36 -11.49 -6.01
CA GLU A 125 -5.23 -11.70 -7.17
C GLU A 125 -5.12 -10.57 -8.23
N LEU A 126 -4.40 -9.49 -7.92
CA LEU A 126 -4.33 -8.26 -8.72
C LEU A 126 -3.00 -8.04 -9.43
N ILE A 127 -1.91 -8.62 -8.92
CA ILE A 127 -0.54 -8.48 -9.43
C ILE A 127 0.01 -9.80 -9.97
#